data_AF-A0AAU7QU64-F1
#
_entry.id   AF-A0AAU7QU64-F1
#
_cell.length_a   1.000
_cell.length_b   1.000
_cell.length_c   1.000
_cell.angle_alpha   90.00
_cell.angle_beta   90.00
_cell.angle_gamma   90.00
#
_symmetry.space_group_name_H-M   'P 1'
#
loop_
_entity.id
_entity.type
_entity.pdbx_description
1 polymer ?
#
loop_
_entity_poly.entity_id
_entity_poly.type
_entity_poly.pdbx_seq_one_letter_code
_entity_poly.pdbx_strand_id
1 'polypeptide(L)'
;MVSMAMIAAARAAEFPASPYAWVLTRDRDHELHGTSESEVGTTGPRQATDEMVERARTEGRRFRLLDEGDIDEGAIADGKDVDEAERGVVYEGLIWTQDEPGGDQDFGPLYDFGTPNYGCVEIQYRDERGQWVSL
;
A
#
# COMPACT_ATOMS: atom_id res chain seq x y z
N MET A 1 2.62 14.92 20.08
CA MET A 1 1.86 14.12 19.10
C MET A 1 2.18 14.72 17.73
N VAL A 2 2.89 14.00 16.87
CA VAL A 2 3.15 14.44 15.49
C VAL A 2 1.87 14.16 14.71
N SER A 3 1.31 15.16 14.03
CA SER A 3 0.09 14.96 13.23
C SER A 3 0.44 14.29 11.89
N MET A 4 -0.52 13.56 11.29
CA MET A 4 -0.32 12.95 9.96
C MET A 4 0.08 13.98 8.89
N ALA A 5 -0.46 15.20 8.98
CA ALA A 5 -0.07 16.29 8.08
C ALA A 5 1.41 16.66 8.19
N MET A 6 2.03 16.57 9.39
CA MET A 6 3.46 16.80 9.55
C MET A 6 4.30 15.65 8.99
N ILE A 7 3.83 14.40 9.08
CA ILE A 7 4.49 13.23 8.48
C ILE A 7 4.48 13.34 6.96
N ALA A 8 3.32 13.66 6.37
CA ALA A 8 3.20 13.86 4.92
C ALA A 8 4.09 15.01 4.40
N ALA A 9 4.15 16.13 5.15
CA ALA A 9 5.00 17.26 4.77
C ALA A 9 6.50 16.95 4.87
N ALA A 10 6.93 16.19 5.88
CA ALA A 10 8.32 15.75 6.02
C ALA A 10 8.73 14.84 4.85
N ARG A 11 7.92 13.81 4.54
CA ARG A 11 8.18 12.91 3.41
C ARG A 11 8.18 13.64 2.06
N ALA A 12 7.28 14.61 1.89
CA ALA A 12 7.27 15.43 0.68
C ALA A 12 8.57 16.24 0.49
N ALA A 13 9.22 16.65 1.58
CA ALA A 13 10.50 17.37 1.54
C ALA A 13 11.69 16.44 1.26
N GLU A 14 11.60 15.16 1.68
CA GLU A 14 12.63 14.13 1.45
C GLU A 14 12.53 13.47 0.07
N PHE A 15 11.36 13.52 -0.56
CA PHE A 15 11.11 12.92 -1.88
C PHE A 15 12.16 13.24 -2.95
N PRO A 16 12.69 14.48 -3.09
CA PRO A 16 13.74 14.76 -4.07
C PRO A 16 15.07 14.02 -3.82
N ALA A 17 15.33 13.60 -2.58
CA ALA A 17 16.54 12.87 -2.20
C ALA A 17 16.40 11.36 -2.39
N SER A 18 15.22 10.80 -2.07
CA SER A 18 14.89 9.39 -2.23
C SER A 18 13.55 9.20 -2.93
N PRO A 19 13.48 9.44 -4.25
CA PRO A 19 12.26 9.29 -5.03
C PRO A 19 11.75 7.85 -5.07
N TYR A 20 10.43 7.71 -5.08
CA TYR A 20 9.74 6.43 -5.23
C TYR A 20 8.40 6.64 -5.96
N ALA A 21 7.82 5.56 -6.46
CA ALA A 21 6.46 5.55 -6.98
C ALA A 21 5.79 4.22 -6.70
N TRP A 22 4.48 4.24 -6.51
CA TRP A 22 3.66 3.05 -6.30
C TRP A 22 2.37 3.10 -7.10
N VAL A 23 1.81 1.93 -7.35
CA VAL A 23 0.51 1.73 -7.99
C VAL A 23 -0.25 0.61 -7.30
N LEU A 24 -1.54 0.83 -7.03
CA LEU A 24 -2.43 -0.21 -6.53
C LEU A 24 -2.87 -1.14 -7.65
N THR A 25 -2.79 -2.44 -7.38
CA THR A 25 -3.16 -3.51 -8.30
C THR A 25 -4.32 -4.36 -7.80
N ARG A 26 -4.65 -4.28 -6.50
CA ARG A 26 -5.78 -4.96 -5.90
C ARG A 26 -6.39 -4.10 -4.80
N ASP A 27 -7.72 -4.08 -4.77
CA ASP A 27 -8.52 -3.43 -3.74
C ASP A 27 -9.47 -4.48 -3.16
N ARG A 28 -9.06 -5.05 -2.01
CA ARG A 28 -9.76 -6.18 -1.41
C ARG A 28 -11.01 -5.75 -0.67
N ASP A 29 -11.06 -4.53 -0.15
CA ASP A 29 -12.29 -3.98 0.42
C ASP A 29 -13.37 -3.88 -0.66
N HIS A 30 -13.03 -3.37 -1.84
CA HIS A 30 -13.96 -3.36 -2.98
C HIS A 30 -14.39 -4.77 -3.41
N GLU A 31 -13.47 -5.74 -3.46
CA GLU A 31 -13.81 -7.16 -3.76
C GLU A 31 -14.77 -7.76 -2.72
N LEU A 32 -14.57 -7.44 -1.44
CA LEU A 32 -15.33 -7.97 -0.32
C LEU A 32 -16.64 -7.24 -0.08
N HIS A 33 -16.79 -5.97 -0.43
CA HIS A 33 -17.98 -5.19 -0.07
C HIS A 33 -18.68 -4.59 -1.28
N GLY A 34 -17.94 -4.20 -2.32
CA GLY A 34 -18.48 -3.66 -3.58
C GLY A 34 -19.26 -2.36 -3.41
N THR A 35 -19.07 -1.65 -2.29
CA THR A 35 -19.86 -0.46 -1.91
C THR A 35 -19.29 0.85 -2.43
N SER A 36 -18.01 0.88 -2.78
CA SER A 36 -17.23 2.04 -3.26
C SER A 36 -16.70 1.81 -4.68
N GLU A 37 -16.19 2.84 -5.35
CA GLU A 37 -15.37 2.65 -6.55
C GLU A 37 -14.05 1.98 -6.17
N SER A 38 -13.52 1.14 -7.06
CA SER A 38 -12.25 0.46 -6.82
C SER A 38 -11.07 1.43 -6.94
N GLU A 39 -10.11 1.30 -6.04
CA GLU A 39 -8.85 2.05 -6.02
C GLU A 39 -7.75 1.44 -6.91
N VAL A 40 -8.07 0.38 -7.66
CA VAL A 40 -7.11 -0.23 -8.59
C VAL A 40 -6.68 0.80 -9.64
N GLY A 41 -5.37 0.97 -9.78
CA GLY A 41 -4.77 1.95 -10.68
C GLY A 41 -4.44 3.27 -10.02
N THR A 42 -4.88 3.53 -8.78
CA THR A 42 -4.44 4.68 -7.99
C THR A 42 -2.92 4.64 -7.79
N THR A 43 -2.28 5.80 -7.94
CA THR A 43 -0.82 5.95 -7.90
C THR A 43 -0.40 6.99 -6.89
N GLY A 44 0.85 6.87 -6.43
CA GLY A 44 1.46 7.88 -5.59
C GLY A 44 2.98 7.75 -5.50
N PRO A 45 3.62 8.64 -4.73
CA PRO A 45 3.03 9.86 -4.17
C PRO A 45 2.67 10.85 -5.28
N ARG A 46 1.91 11.90 -4.98
CA ARG A 46 1.46 12.90 -5.98
C ARG A 46 2.62 13.54 -6.77
N GLN A 47 3.82 13.56 -6.19
CA GLN A 47 5.04 14.09 -6.78
C GLN A 47 5.71 13.14 -7.77
N ALA A 48 5.33 11.86 -7.82
CA ALA A 48 5.85 10.90 -8.78
C ALA A 48 5.50 11.31 -10.21
N THR A 49 6.48 11.22 -11.10
CA THR A 49 6.28 11.44 -12.54
C THR A 49 5.67 10.18 -13.18
N ASP A 50 5.07 10.35 -14.36
CA ASP A 50 4.53 9.21 -15.13
C ASP A 50 5.61 8.16 -15.44
N GLU A 51 6.86 8.58 -15.66
CA GLU A 51 7.99 7.67 -15.85
C GLU A 51 8.24 6.83 -14.60
N MET A 52 8.24 7.44 -13.41
CA MET A 52 8.43 6.69 -12.16
C MET A 52 7.28 5.70 -11.91
N VAL A 53 6.05 6.10 -12.22
CA VAL A 53 4.87 5.22 -12.15
C VAL A 53 5.02 4.04 -13.10
N GLU A 54 5.51 4.26 -14.32
CA GLU A 54 5.77 3.17 -15.27
C GLU A 54 6.86 2.22 -14.75
N ARG A 55 7.90 2.74 -14.09
CA ARG A 55 8.90 1.91 -13.41
C ARG A 55 8.28 1.10 -12.27
N ALA A 56 7.36 1.67 -11.49
CA ALA A 56 6.61 0.90 -10.51
C ALA A 56 5.83 -0.26 -11.15
N ARG A 57 5.21 -0.05 -12.32
CA ARG A 57 4.46 -1.10 -13.04
C ARG A 57 5.33 -2.22 -13.57
N THR A 58 6.56 -1.90 -14.01
CA THR A 58 7.41 -2.82 -14.78
C THR A 58 8.56 -3.42 -13.98
N GLU A 59 9.13 -2.64 -13.06
CA GLU A 59 10.29 -2.99 -12.23
C GLU A 59 9.93 -3.09 -10.74
N GLY A 60 8.70 -2.74 -10.36
CA GLY A 60 8.31 -2.61 -8.97
C GLY A 60 8.24 -3.93 -8.19
N ARG A 61 8.56 -3.84 -6.90
CA ARG A 61 8.37 -4.93 -5.93
C ARG A 61 6.91 -4.99 -5.50
N ARG A 62 6.41 -6.20 -5.28
CA ARG A 62 5.04 -6.42 -4.78
C ARG A 62 4.96 -6.06 -3.29
N PHE A 63 3.95 -5.29 -2.93
CA PHE A 63 3.59 -5.01 -1.55
C PHE A 63 2.12 -5.33 -1.30
N ARG A 64 1.77 -5.51 -0.02
CA ARG A 64 0.39 -5.47 0.47
C ARG A 64 0.28 -4.61 1.73
N LEU A 65 -0.85 -3.94 1.89
CA LEU A 65 -1.20 -3.11 3.04
C LEU A 65 -2.23 -3.83 3.89
N LEU A 66 -2.02 -3.83 5.20
CA LEU A 66 -2.90 -4.51 6.14
C LEU A 66 -3.48 -3.54 7.17
N ASP A 67 -4.77 -3.72 7.49
CA ASP A 67 -5.45 -3.15 8.64
C ASP A 67 -5.51 -4.16 9.81
N GLU A 68 -6.29 -3.86 10.84
CA GLU A 68 -6.46 -4.74 12.02
C GLU A 68 -7.42 -5.92 11.79
N GLY A 69 -7.93 -6.11 10.56
CA GLY A 69 -8.90 -7.14 10.17
C GLY A 69 -10.34 -6.65 10.03
N ASP A 70 -10.57 -5.34 10.09
CA ASP A 70 -11.91 -4.75 10.13
C ASP A 70 -12.74 -5.09 8.89
N ILE A 71 -12.12 -5.07 7.70
CA ILE A 71 -12.83 -5.39 6.45
C ILE A 71 -13.26 -6.86 6.39
N ASP A 72 -12.53 -7.77 7.03
CA ASP A 72 -12.87 -9.19 7.07
C ASP A 72 -14.02 -9.47 8.03
N GLU A 73 -14.05 -8.78 9.18
CA GLU A 73 -15.13 -8.93 10.16
C GLU A 73 -16.49 -8.59 9.53
N GLY A 74 -16.54 -7.51 8.75
CA GLY A 74 -17.72 -7.16 7.96
C GLY A 74 -18.09 -8.24 6.93
N ALA A 75 -17.11 -8.74 6.18
CA ALA A 75 -17.34 -9.74 5.14
C ALA A 75 -17.84 -11.07 5.71
N ILE A 76 -17.29 -11.50 6.84
CA ILE A 76 -17.71 -12.69 7.59
C ILE A 76 -19.14 -12.51 8.11
N ALA A 77 -19.49 -11.33 8.64
CA ALA A 77 -20.85 -11.05 9.10
C ALA A 77 -21.88 -11.13 7.96
N ASP A 78 -21.46 -10.78 6.74
CA ASP A 78 -22.26 -10.92 5.51
C ASP A 78 -22.25 -12.36 4.92
N GLY A 79 -21.62 -13.31 5.62
CA GLY A 79 -21.58 -14.72 5.25
C GLY A 79 -20.58 -15.07 4.15
N LYS A 80 -19.57 -14.22 3.91
CA LYS A 80 -18.50 -14.50 2.96
C LYS A 80 -17.44 -15.40 3.60
N ASP A 81 -16.86 -16.27 2.78
CA ASP A 81 -15.71 -17.09 3.17
C ASP A 81 -14.44 -16.27 2.96
N VAL A 82 -13.67 -16.09 4.04
CA VAL A 82 -12.45 -15.28 4.06
C VAL A 82 -11.26 -16.19 4.29
N ASP A 83 -10.31 -16.20 3.35
CA ASP A 83 -9.05 -16.93 3.51
C ASP A 83 -8.23 -16.33 4.66
N GLU A 84 -7.85 -17.17 5.63
CA GLU A 84 -7.02 -16.78 6.77
C GLU A 84 -5.68 -16.17 6.33
N ALA A 85 -5.13 -16.58 5.18
CA ALA A 85 -3.88 -16.04 4.64
C ALA A 85 -4.02 -14.60 4.09
N GLU A 86 -5.26 -14.16 3.86
CA GLU A 86 -5.60 -12.81 3.40
C GLU A 86 -6.17 -11.92 4.51
N ARG A 87 -6.23 -12.40 5.74
CA ARG A 87 -6.78 -11.61 6.84
C ARG A 87 -6.02 -10.29 7.03
N GLY A 88 -6.76 -9.20 7.18
CA GLY A 88 -6.32 -7.82 7.29
C GLY A 88 -5.87 -7.20 5.98
N VAL A 89 -5.75 -7.94 4.88
CA VAL A 89 -5.25 -7.38 3.62
C VAL A 89 -6.29 -6.44 3.02
N VAL A 90 -5.95 -5.17 2.87
CA VAL A 90 -6.82 -4.15 2.27
C VAL A 90 -6.43 -3.89 0.81
N TYR A 91 -5.14 -3.66 0.57
CA TYR A 91 -4.61 -3.31 -0.75
C TYR A 91 -3.40 -4.15 -1.12
N GLU A 92 -3.22 -4.40 -2.42
CA GLU A 92 -1.95 -4.86 -2.98
C GLU A 92 -1.48 -3.91 -4.09
N GLY A 93 -0.18 -3.83 -4.29
CA GLY A 93 0.39 -2.98 -5.32
C GLY A 93 1.83 -3.30 -5.68
N LEU A 94 2.37 -2.44 -6.54
CA LEU A 94 3.78 -2.45 -6.96
C LEU A 94 4.44 -1.14 -6.57
N ILE A 95 5.64 -1.20 -6.01
CA ILE A 95 6.45 -0.04 -5.65
C ILE A 95 7.83 -0.11 -6.28
N TRP A 96 8.24 0.99 -6.89
CA TRP A 96 9.62 1.25 -7.31
C TRP A 96 10.24 2.32 -6.42
N THR A 97 11.48 2.09 -6.00
CA THR A 97 12.29 3.00 -5.18
C THR A 97 13.59 3.27 -5.91
N GLN A 98 14.08 4.52 -5.87
CA GLN A 98 15.39 4.82 -6.47
C GLN A 98 16.54 4.14 -5.71
N ASP A 99 16.43 4.11 -4.38
CA ASP A 99 17.41 3.49 -3.50
C ASP A 99 17.13 2.00 -3.28
N GLU A 100 18.11 1.30 -2.71
CA GLU A 100 17.96 -0.11 -2.34
C GLU A 100 16.79 -0.32 -1.35
N PRO A 101 16.10 -1.48 -1.41
CA PRO A 101 15.02 -1.82 -0.50
C PRO A 101 15.43 -1.76 0.98
N GLY A 102 14.50 -1.36 1.85
CA GLY A 102 14.66 -1.32 3.30
C GLY A 102 14.78 0.10 3.88
N GLY A 103 14.51 1.13 3.09
CA GLY A 103 14.50 2.52 3.54
C GLY A 103 13.10 3.07 3.78
N ASP A 104 13.00 4.28 4.33
CA ASP A 104 11.71 4.91 4.68
C ASP A 104 10.78 5.11 3.48
N GLN A 105 11.32 5.20 2.27
CA GLN A 105 10.56 5.27 1.01
C GLN A 105 9.70 4.03 0.77
N ASP A 106 10.11 2.86 1.29
CA ASP A 106 9.35 1.62 1.17
C ASP A 106 7.98 1.75 1.86
N PHE A 107 7.92 2.42 2.99
CA PHE A 107 6.67 2.65 3.71
C PHE A 107 5.77 3.71 3.05
N GLY A 108 6.14 4.22 1.86
CA GLY A 108 5.37 5.22 1.11
C GLY A 108 3.90 4.85 0.92
N PRO A 109 3.55 3.71 0.31
CA PRO A 109 2.16 3.34 0.06
C PRO A 109 1.33 3.26 1.36
N LEU A 110 1.96 2.81 2.46
CA LEU A 110 1.33 2.76 3.77
C LEU A 110 0.95 4.16 4.24
N TYR A 111 1.90 5.08 4.27
CA TYR A 111 1.66 6.42 4.81
C TYR A 111 0.91 7.36 3.86
N ASP A 112 1.15 7.22 2.56
CA ASP A 112 0.57 8.07 1.52
C ASP A 112 -0.91 7.73 1.31
N PHE A 113 -1.31 6.48 1.52
CA PHE A 113 -2.65 5.99 1.16
C PHE A 113 -3.27 5.04 2.19
N GLY A 114 -2.59 3.96 2.58
CA GLY A 114 -3.17 2.93 3.44
C GLY A 114 -3.68 3.45 4.79
N THR A 115 -2.79 4.08 5.57
CA THR A 115 -3.13 4.64 6.89
C THR A 115 -4.22 5.72 6.81
N PRO A 116 -4.15 6.74 5.92
CA PRO A 116 -5.22 7.74 5.87
C PRO A 116 -6.55 7.24 5.29
N ASN A 117 -6.55 6.18 4.46
CA ASN A 117 -7.77 5.70 3.81
C ASN A 117 -8.51 4.61 4.63
N TYR A 118 -7.78 3.58 5.06
CA TYR A 118 -8.34 2.41 5.76
C TYR A 118 -7.69 2.14 7.12
N GLY A 119 -6.88 3.08 7.62
CA GLY A 119 -6.20 2.86 8.89
C GLY A 119 -5.17 1.72 8.84
N CYS A 120 -4.64 1.40 7.65
CA CYS A 120 -3.62 0.37 7.53
C CYS A 120 -2.44 0.67 8.47
N VAL A 121 -1.99 -0.36 9.19
CA VAL A 121 -0.94 -0.28 10.21
C VAL A 121 0.33 -1.01 9.79
N GLU A 122 0.25 -1.84 8.75
CA GLU A 122 1.35 -2.68 8.30
C GLU A 122 1.47 -2.69 6.78
N ILE A 123 2.72 -2.78 6.30
CA ILE A 123 3.07 -3.07 4.92
C ILE A 123 3.97 -4.29 4.87
N GLN A 124 3.70 -5.19 3.93
CA GLN A 124 4.47 -6.41 3.71
C GLN A 124 4.91 -6.52 2.25
N TYR A 125 6.03 -7.20 2.04
CA TYR A 125 6.67 -7.41 0.73
C TYR A 125 6.83 -8.89 0.44
N ARG A 126 6.86 -9.25 -0.85
CA ARG A 126 7.26 -10.61 -1.26
C ARG A 126 8.77 -10.75 -1.17
N ASP A 127 9.26 -11.71 -0.40
CA ASP A 127 10.65 -12.12 -0.37
C ASP A 127 11.04 -13.00 -1.59
N GLU A 128 12.31 -13.42 -1.66
CA GLU A 128 12.83 -14.27 -2.74
C GLU A 128 12.16 -15.66 -2.82
N ARG A 129 11.56 -16.12 -1.72
CA ARG A 129 10.80 -17.38 -1.65
C ARG A 129 9.33 -17.16 -1.99
N GLY A 130 8.94 -15.93 -2.27
CA GLY A 130 7.57 -15.53 -2.48
C GLY A 130 6.75 -15.57 -1.20
N GLN A 131 7.32 -15.40 0.00
CA GLN A 131 6.58 -15.25 1.24
C GLN A 131 6.35 -13.76 1.54
N TRP A 132 5.24 -13.44 2.19
CA TRP A 132 5.01 -12.08 2.68
C TRP A 132 5.80 -11.84 3.96
N VAL A 133 6.60 -10.78 3.99
CA VAL A 133 7.41 -10.37 5.14
C VAL A 133 7.22 -8.88 5.40
N SER A 134 7.15 -8.50 6.67
CA SER A 134 7.15 -7.10 7.08
C SER A 134 8.56 -6.52 6.95
N LEU A 135 8.65 -5.22 6.65
CA LEU A 135 9.91 -4.46 6.70
C LEU A 135 10.20 -3.96 8.12
#